data_AF-A0AAV3PYH9-F1
#
_entry.id   AF-A0AAV3PYH9-F1
#
_cell.length_a   1.000
_cell.length_b   1.000
_cell.length_c   1.000
_cell.angle_alpha   90.00
_cell.angle_beta   90.00
_cell.angle_gamma   90.00
#
_symmetry.space_group_name_H-M   'P 1'
#
loop_
_entity.id
_entity.type
_entity.pdbx_description
1 polymer ?
#
loop_
_entity_poly.entity_id
_entity_poly.type
_entity_poly.pdbx_seq_one_letter_code
_entity_poly.pdbx_strand_id
1 'polypeptide(L)'
;MLRDVEERKALTGIKISRESPSISHILFVDDTMLLCKVSVSESQEVMRILEDYETASGQKINLAKCSVSFDSSASRAARGK
;
A
#
# COMPACT_ATOMS: atom_id res chain seq x y z
N MET A 1 7.07 10.40 -4.06
CA MET A 1 7.16 9.04 -3.50
C MET A 1 5.97 8.17 -3.92
N LEU A 2 4.77 8.32 -3.32
CA LEU A 2 3.62 7.44 -3.62
C LEU A 2 3.13 7.49 -5.09
N ARG A 3 3.05 8.68 -5.67
CA ARG A 3 2.67 8.82 -7.10
C ARG A 3 3.71 8.22 -8.03
N ASP A 4 4.99 8.44 -7.73
CA ASP A 4 6.09 7.96 -8.58
C ASP A 4 6.13 6.43 -8.66
N VAL A 5 5.88 5.73 -7.54
CA VAL A 5 5.84 4.25 -7.52
C VAL A 5 4.61 3.70 -8.25
N GLU A 6 3.49 4.43 -8.22
CA GLU A 6 2.27 4.06 -8.96
C GLU A 6 2.45 4.27 -10.47
N GLU A 7 3.07 5.39 -10.89
CA GLU A 7 3.43 5.66 -12.28
C GLU A 7 4.40 4.62 -12.85
N ARG A 8 5.35 4.17 -12.03
CA ARG A 8 6.30 3.10 -12.37
C ARG A 8 5.68 1.70 -12.31
N LYS A 9 4.41 1.57 -11.94
CA LYS A 9 3.71 0.29 -11.72
C LYS A 9 4.36 -0.61 -10.67
N ALA A 10 5.15 -0.04 -9.76
CA ALA A 10 5.71 -0.75 -8.62
C ALA A 10 4.67 -0.93 -7.50
N LEU A 11 3.65 -0.07 -7.47
CA LEU A 11 2.48 -0.18 -6.62
C LEU A 11 1.22 -0.15 -7.49
N THR A 12 0.34 -1.15 -7.37
CA THR A 12 -0.94 -1.15 -8.10
C THR A 12 -2.05 -0.63 -7.20
N GLY A 13 -2.55 0.57 -7.47
CA GLY A 13 -3.74 1.10 -6.80
C GLY A 13 -5.05 0.43 -7.24
N ILE A 14 -6.13 0.76 -6.53
CA ILE A 14 -7.47 0.25 -6.79
C ILE A 14 -8.21 1.19 -7.74
N LYS A 15 -8.96 0.62 -8.70
CA LYS A 15 -9.87 1.35 -9.58
C LYS A 15 -11.31 0.99 -9.28
N ILE A 16 -12.16 2.00 -9.19
CA ILE A 16 -13.61 1.85 -8.99
C ILE A 16 -14.30 1.49 -10.32
N SER A 17 -13.78 2.01 -11.43
CA SER A 17 -14.23 1.66 -12.79
C SER A 17 -13.05 1.61 -13.75
N ARG A 18 -13.24 1.08 -14.97
CA ARG A 18 -12.15 0.97 -15.96
C ARG A 18 -11.52 2.32 -16.29
N GLU A 19 -12.34 3.36 -16.32
CA GLU A 19 -11.96 4.74 -16.66
C GLU A 19 -11.67 5.60 -15.43
N SER A 20 -11.80 5.06 -14.21
CA SER A 20 -11.47 5.82 -13.01
C SER A 20 -9.95 5.95 -12.85
N PRO A 21 -9.49 7.06 -12.24
CA PRO A 21 -8.17 7.10 -11.66
C PRO A 21 -7.94 5.92 -10.73
N SER A 22 -6.68 5.49 -10.65
CA SER A 22 -6.23 4.53 -9.66
C SER A 22 -6.01 5.23 -8.33
N ILE A 23 -6.35 4.57 -7.23
CA ILE A 23 -6.19 5.07 -5.86
C ILE A 23 -5.25 4.11 -5.12
N SER A 24 -4.05 4.58 -4.83
CA SER A 24 -3.03 3.85 -4.05
C SER A 24 -2.98 4.26 -2.58
N HIS A 25 -3.55 5.41 -2.21
CA HIS A 25 -3.49 5.94 -0.85
C HIS A 25 -4.72 6.80 -0.54
N ILE A 26 -5.17 6.75 0.71
CA ILE A 26 -6.24 7.61 1.26
C ILE A 26 -5.68 8.27 2.51
N LEU A 27 -5.75 9.59 2.56
CA LEU A 27 -5.27 10.41 3.67
C LEU A 27 -6.47 10.95 4.45
N PHE A 28 -6.52 10.67 5.75
CA PHE A 28 -7.43 11.29 6.71
C PHE A 28 -6.63 12.23 7.63
N VAL A 29 -7.32 12.87 8.58
CA VAL A 29 -6.69 13.82 9.51
C VAL A 29 -5.65 13.11 10.39
N ASP A 30 -5.98 11.91 10.89
CA ASP A 30 -5.13 11.17 11.83
C ASP A 30 -4.56 9.87 11.26
N ASP A 31 -5.18 9.34 10.20
CA ASP A 31 -4.86 8.01 9.66
C ASP A 31 -4.56 8.07 8.16
N THR A 32 -3.68 7.17 7.71
CA THR A 32 -3.38 6.96 6.29
C THR A 32 -3.60 5.49 5.95
N MET A 33 -4.28 5.25 4.84
CA MET A 33 -4.45 3.90 4.29
C MET A 33 -3.67 3.79 2.98
N LEU A 34 -2.89 2.72 2.85
CA LEU A 34 -2.22 2.34 1.61
C LEU A 34 -2.92 1.14 0.98
N LEU A 35 -3.15 1.21 -0.33
CA LEU A 35 -3.82 0.16 -1.10
C LEU A 35 -2.84 -0.39 -2.14
N CYS A 36 -2.67 -1.70 -2.14
CA CYS A 36 -1.79 -2.41 -3.06
C CYS A 36 -2.31 -3.82 -3.32
N LYS A 37 -1.76 -4.51 -4.32
CA LYS A 37 -2.04 -5.93 -4.51
C LYS A 37 -1.34 -6.78 -3.46
N VAL A 38 -1.98 -7.88 -3.11
CA VAL A 38 -1.38 -8.92 -2.27
C VAL A 38 -0.29 -9.65 -3.06
N SER A 39 0.92 -9.12 -3.00
CA SER A 39 2.13 -9.71 -3.60
C SER A 39 3.35 -9.34 -2.78
N VAL A 40 4.38 -10.19 -2.83
CA VAL A 40 5.65 -9.95 -2.12
C VAL A 40 6.33 -8.67 -2.63
N SER A 41 6.32 -8.45 -3.94
CA SER A 41 6.95 -7.29 -4.57
C SER A 41 6.30 -5.97 -4.15
N GLU A 42 4.96 -5.88 -4.20
CA GLU A 42 4.27 -4.64 -3.80
C GLU A 42 4.36 -4.42 -2.29
N SER A 43 4.38 -5.49 -1.48
CA SER A 43 4.58 -5.38 -0.03
C SER A 43 5.97 -4.82 0.32
N GLN A 44 7.01 -5.27 -0.39
CA GLN A 44 8.36 -4.73 -0.24
C GLN A 44 8.44 -3.26 -0.67
N GLU A 45 7.74 -2.89 -1.74
CA GLU A 45 7.66 -1.50 -2.18
C GLU A 45 6.99 -0.61 -1.13
N VAL A 46 5.90 -1.07 -0.52
CA VAL A 46 5.26 -0.38 0.61
C VAL A 46 6.24 -0.20 1.76
N MET A 47 6.99 -1.23 2.15
CA MET A 47 7.98 -1.10 3.21
C MET A 47 9.07 -0.07 2.86
N ARG A 48 9.55 -0.05 1.62
CA ARG A 48 10.54 0.97 1.18
C ARG A 48 9.97 2.39 1.29
N ILE A 49 8.72 2.58 0.87
CA ILE A 49 8.03 3.89 0.97
C ILE A 49 7.93 4.34 2.43
N LEU A 50 7.62 3.42 3.34
CA LEU A 50 7.56 3.72 4.77
C LEU A 50 8.95 4.12 5.31
N GLU A 51 10.02 3.41 4.94
CA GLU A 51 11.40 3.74 5.31
C GLU A 51 11.87 5.10 4.74
N ASP A 52 11.54 5.37 3.47
CA ASP A 52 11.82 6.64 2.80
C ASP A 52 11.09 7.78 3.52
N TYR A 53 9.83 7.57 3.93
CA TYR A 53 9.07 8.53 4.72
C TYR A 53 9.71 8.78 6.09
N GLU A 54 10.11 7.74 6.81
CA GLU A 54 10.79 7.90 8.11
C GLU A 54 12.07 8.73 7.97
N THR A 55 12.85 8.45 6.93
CA THR A 55 14.11 9.15 6.64
C THR A 55 13.86 10.61 6.28
N ALA A 56 12.89 10.88 5.41
CA ALA A 56 12.59 12.24 4.95
C ALA A 56 11.90 13.11 6.01
N SER A 57 11.04 12.52 6.84
CA SER A 57 10.32 13.22 7.91
C SER A 57 11.10 13.33 9.21
N GLY A 58 12.10 12.46 9.42
CA GLY A 58 12.78 12.29 10.70
C GLY A 58 11.92 11.61 11.78
N GLN A 59 10.74 11.08 11.41
CA GLN A 59 9.82 10.41 12.31
C GLN A 59 9.93 8.89 12.16
N LYS A 60 9.54 8.15 13.20
CA LYS A 60 9.41 6.68 13.13
C LYS A 60 7.94 6.29 13.06
N ILE A 61 7.63 5.33 12.21
CA ILE A 61 6.30 4.76 12.08
C ILE A 61 6.04 3.88 13.29
N ASN A 62 4.91 4.12 13.93
CA ASN A 62 4.47 3.31 15.04
C ASN A 62 3.74 2.06 14.50
N LEU A 63 4.49 0.97 14.33
CA LEU A 63 3.94 -0.30 13.86
C LEU A 63 2.80 -0.85 14.75
N ALA A 64 2.77 -0.50 16.05
CA ALA A 64 1.68 -0.90 16.94
C ALA A 64 0.35 -0.19 16.64
N LYS A 65 0.39 0.92 15.89
CA LYS A 65 -0.79 1.62 15.37
C LYS A 65 -1.11 1.26 13.92
N CYS A 66 -0.25 0.48 13.26
CA CYS A 66 -0.49 0.02 11.89
C CYS A 66 -1.30 -1.27 11.89
N SER A 67 -2.14 -1.45 10.88
CA SER A 67 -2.86 -2.70 10.64
C SER A 67 -2.82 -3.05 9.16
N VAL A 68 -2.83 -4.34 8.87
CA VAL A 68 -2.87 -4.85 7.49
C VAL A 68 -4.11 -5.72 7.35
N SER A 69 -4.92 -5.42 6.34
CA SER A 69 -6.14 -6.16 6.02
C SER A 69 -6.05 -6.72 4.62
N PHE A 70 -6.56 -7.94 4.44
CA PHE A 70 -6.59 -8.62 3.15
C PHE A 70 -8.04 -8.83 2.73
N ASP A 71 -8.29 -8.78 1.42
CA ASP A 71 -9.58 -9.22 0.91
C ASP A 71 -9.74 -10.75 1.03
N SER A 72 -10.97 -11.22 0.86
CA SER A 72 -11.31 -12.65 0.92
C SER A 72 -10.73 -13.47 -0.26
N SER A 73 -10.17 -12.82 -1.27
CA SER A 73 -9.50 -13.48 -2.40
C SER A 73 -8.09 -13.91 -2.05
N ALA A 74 -7.38 -13.11 -1.25
CA ALA A 74 -6.06 -13.45 -0.73
C ALA A 74 -6.08 -14.69 0.18
N SER A 75 -7.12 -14.83 1.02
CA SER A 75 -7.27 -16.01 1.90
C SER A 75 -7.46 -17.31 1.12
N ARG A 76 -8.02 -17.24 -0.09
CA ARG A 76 -8.19 -18.38 -0.99
C ARG A 76 -6.87 -18.77 -1.67
N ALA A 77 -6.04 -17.80 -2.03
CA ALA A 77 -4.71 -18.06 -2.61
C ALA A 77 -3.76 -18.76 -1.61
N ALA A 78 -3.89 -18.48 -0.31
CA ALA A 78 -3.11 -19.14 0.74
C ALA A 78 -3.56 -20.59 1.05
N ARG A 79 -4.75 -21.02 0.61
CA ARG A 79 -5.31 -22.37 0.84
C ARG A 79 -5.06 -23.36 -0.31
N GLY A 80 -4.32 -22.96 -1.34
CA GLY A 80 -3.97 -23.78 -2.49
C GLY A 80 -2.47 -24.09 -2.54
N LYS A 81 -1.93 -24.75 -1.52
CA LYS A 81 -0.69 -25.53 -1.57
C LYS A 81 -0.80 -26.73 -0.64
#